data_AF-A0AAP6D0L4-F1
#
_entry.id   AF-A0AAP6D0L4-F1
#
_cell.length_a   1.000
_cell.length_b   1.000
_cell.length_c   1.000
_cell.angle_alpha   90.00
_cell.angle_beta   90.00
_cell.angle_gamma   90.00
#
_symmetry.space_group_name_H-M   'P 1'
#
loop_
_entity.id
_entity.type
_entity.pdbx_description
1 polymer ?
#
loop_
_entity_poly.entity_id
_entity_poly.type
_entity_poly.pdbx_seq_one_letter_code
_entity_poly.pdbx_strand_id
1 'polypeptide(L)'
;LNLIPQGHIRVDLACEKGLLNSGWQGIIIANEDGQILAHNQVASQLLAQQNVVGQSLEHILSIQSADHPFVFKTKPLTDKKVKSRSVTASNDLHYGDSTVEHCWQQANRVIDKDISLLILGETGVGKNEFVKALHKNSQRKTGPLVSVNCGALPKDLVESELFGYVAGAFTGANSKGYQGKIRQAHKGILFLDEIA
;
A
#
# COMPACT_ATOMS: atom_id res chain seq x y z
N LEU A 1 -11.52 2.28 -0.60
CA LEU A 1 -12.71 2.50 0.27
C LEU A 1 -13.24 3.93 0.25
N ASN A 2 -12.41 4.99 0.25
CA ASN A 2 -12.91 6.38 0.12
C ASN A 2 -13.33 6.81 -1.31
N LEU A 3 -13.39 5.87 -2.26
CA LEU A 3 -13.61 6.12 -3.69
C LEU A 3 -14.61 5.14 -4.29
N ILE A 4 -15.60 4.72 -3.49
CA ILE A 4 -16.69 3.88 -4.02
C ILE A 4 -17.69 4.81 -4.71
N PRO A 5 -17.93 4.66 -6.02
CA PRO A 5 -18.93 5.44 -6.72
C PRO A 5 -20.28 5.27 -6.01
N GLN A 6 -21.02 6.36 -5.78
CA GLN A 6 -22.33 6.37 -5.10
C GLN A 6 -22.31 6.07 -3.59
N GLY A 7 -21.14 5.93 -2.96
CA GLY A 7 -21.04 5.75 -1.51
C GLY A 7 -21.38 7.04 -0.75
N HIS A 8 -22.49 7.02 -0.02
CA HIS A 8 -23.04 8.20 0.67
C HIS A 8 -23.00 8.08 2.20
N ILE A 9 -22.96 6.86 2.74
CA ILE A 9 -22.94 6.59 4.18
C ILE A 9 -21.77 5.66 4.49
N ARG A 10 -20.96 6.01 5.49
CA ARG A 10 -19.94 5.12 6.07
C ARG A 10 -20.37 4.70 7.45
N VAL A 11 -20.25 3.41 7.73
CA VAL A 11 -20.49 2.84 9.06
C VAL A 11 -19.21 2.18 9.54
N ASP A 12 -18.70 2.67 10.67
CA ASP A 12 -17.58 2.06 11.39
C ASP A 12 -18.15 1.10 12.43
N LEU A 13 -17.70 -0.16 12.41
CA LEU A 13 -18.08 -1.23 13.35
C LEU A 13 -16.88 -1.60 14.22
N ALA A 14 -17.11 -1.91 15.50
CA ALA A 14 -16.10 -2.49 16.37
C ALA A 14 -16.73 -3.27 17.52
N CYS A 15 -15.99 -4.19 18.15
CA CYS A 15 -16.46 -4.87 19.37
C CYS A 15 -16.60 -3.89 20.55
N GLU A 16 -15.78 -2.82 20.60
CA GLU A 16 -15.77 -1.86 21.69
C GLU A 16 -15.62 -0.41 21.18
N LYS A 17 -16.13 0.55 21.96
CA LYS A 17 -16.11 1.99 21.58
C LYS A 17 -14.69 2.53 21.36
N GLY A 18 -13.70 2.02 22.08
CA GLY A 18 -12.30 2.44 21.94
C GLY A 18 -11.67 2.08 20.59
N LEU A 19 -12.20 1.05 19.91
CA LEU A 19 -11.64 0.51 18.67
C LEU A 19 -12.20 1.17 17.40
N LEU A 20 -13.28 1.97 17.52
CA LEU A 20 -13.94 2.70 16.41
C LEU A 20 -13.06 3.78 15.75
N ASN A 21 -11.87 4.06 16.27
CA ASN A 21 -10.90 4.97 15.65
C ASN A 21 -9.53 4.30 15.47
N SER A 22 -9.47 2.96 15.56
CA SER A 22 -8.25 2.17 15.40
C SER A 22 -8.13 1.59 13.98
N GLY A 23 -7.00 0.94 13.68
CA GLY A 23 -6.82 0.16 12.45
C GLY A 23 -7.66 -1.12 12.38
N TRP A 24 -8.31 -1.52 13.47
CA TRP A 24 -9.04 -2.78 13.62
C TRP A 24 -10.57 -2.62 13.54
N GLN A 25 -11.04 -1.54 12.93
CA GLN A 25 -12.46 -1.29 12.74
C GLN A 25 -13.01 -2.00 11.49
N GLY A 26 -14.22 -2.53 11.60
CA GLY A 26 -15.04 -2.88 10.45
C GLY A 26 -15.51 -1.62 9.74
N ILE A 27 -15.48 -1.61 8.41
CA ILE A 27 -15.93 -0.48 7.60
C ILE A 27 -16.97 -1.00 6.62
N ILE A 28 -18.13 -0.36 6.59
CA ILE A 28 -19.20 -0.57 5.62
C ILE A 28 -19.49 0.74 4.92
N ILE A 29 -19.73 0.66 3.61
CA ILE A 29 -20.06 1.80 2.75
C ILE A 29 -21.41 1.49 2.11
N ALA A 30 -22.38 2.40 2.26
CA ALA A 30 -23.71 2.28 1.70
C ALA A 30 -24.06 3.50 0.83
N ASN A 31 -25.00 3.33 -0.10
CA ASN A 31 -25.55 4.41 -0.92
C ASN A 31 -26.59 5.25 -0.14
N GLU A 32 -27.20 6.22 -0.81
CA GLU A 32 -28.27 7.07 -0.23
C GLU A 32 -29.48 6.26 0.21
N ASP A 33 -29.83 5.21 -0.52
CA ASP A 33 -30.94 4.30 -0.22
C ASP A 33 -30.62 3.29 0.90
N GLY A 34 -29.43 3.37 1.51
CA GLY A 34 -29.00 2.48 2.57
C GLY A 34 -28.59 1.07 2.10
N GLN A 35 -28.44 0.83 0.79
CA GLN A 35 -27.87 -0.41 0.26
C GLN A 35 -26.36 -0.44 0.41
N ILE A 36 -25.82 -1.54 0.91
CA ILE A 36 -24.38 -1.71 1.12
C ILE A 36 -23.69 -1.88 -0.23
N LEU A 37 -22.72 -1.02 -0.52
CA LEU A 37 -21.90 -1.06 -1.72
C LEU A 37 -20.58 -1.79 -1.49
N ALA A 38 -20.02 -1.70 -0.28
CA ALA A 38 -18.77 -2.39 0.06
C ALA A 38 -18.58 -2.55 1.56
N HIS A 39 -17.67 -3.44 1.92
CA HIS A 39 -17.19 -3.62 3.28
C HIS A 39 -15.72 -4.07 3.29
N ASN A 40 -15.05 -3.97 4.45
CA ASN A 40 -13.74 -4.62 4.65
C ASN A 40 -13.89 -6.00 5.31
N GLN A 41 -12.78 -6.74 5.39
CA GLN A 41 -12.77 -8.09 5.98
C GLN A 41 -13.16 -8.10 7.47
N VAL A 42 -12.76 -7.05 8.21
CA VAL A 42 -13.11 -6.93 9.64
C VAL A 42 -14.62 -6.79 9.82
N ALA A 43 -15.32 -6.04 8.95
CA ALA A 43 -16.78 -5.95 8.99
C ALA A 43 -17.45 -7.31 8.73
N SER A 44 -16.95 -8.11 7.77
CA SER A 44 -17.46 -9.46 7.52
C SER A 44 -17.33 -10.37 8.74
N GLN A 45 -16.22 -10.26 9.47
CA GLN A 45 -15.99 -11.03 10.69
C GLN A 45 -16.93 -10.61 11.82
N LEU A 46 -17.10 -9.29 12.03
CA LEU A 46 -18.00 -8.75 13.05
C LEU A 46 -19.48 -9.09 12.77
N LEU A 47 -19.86 -9.12 11.50
CA LEU A 47 -21.22 -9.45 11.08
C LEU A 47 -21.48 -10.96 10.93
N ALA A 48 -20.44 -11.80 11.07
CA ALA A 48 -20.49 -13.23 10.79
C ALA A 48 -21.07 -13.57 9.39
N GLN A 49 -20.88 -12.67 8.41
CA GLN A 49 -21.42 -12.81 7.05
C GLN A 49 -20.33 -12.52 6.02
N GLN A 50 -20.14 -13.43 5.06
CA GLN A 50 -19.08 -13.29 4.06
C GLN A 50 -19.39 -12.26 2.99
N ASN A 51 -20.67 -12.04 2.65
CA ASN A 51 -21.07 -11.07 1.65
C ASN A 51 -22.33 -10.30 2.08
N VAL A 52 -22.15 -9.01 2.34
CA VAL A 52 -23.22 -8.10 2.74
C VAL A 52 -23.51 -7.03 1.68
N VAL A 53 -22.80 -7.07 0.54
CA VAL A 53 -23.01 -6.14 -0.57
C VAL A 53 -24.39 -6.38 -1.19
N GLY A 54 -25.12 -5.30 -1.46
CA GLY A 54 -26.50 -5.30 -1.97
C GLY A 54 -27.58 -5.43 -0.89
N GLN A 55 -27.21 -5.72 0.36
CA GLN A 55 -28.19 -5.79 1.46
C GLN A 55 -28.49 -4.41 2.04
N SER A 56 -29.64 -4.29 2.71
CA SER A 56 -30.01 -3.07 3.46
C SER A 56 -29.18 -2.93 4.74
N LEU A 57 -28.63 -1.74 4.94
CA LEU A 57 -27.87 -1.38 6.14
C LEU A 57 -28.71 -1.52 7.42
N GLU A 58 -29.99 -1.18 7.37
CA GLU A 58 -30.90 -1.28 8.53
C GLU A 58 -31.11 -2.74 8.95
N HIS A 59 -31.25 -3.64 7.97
CA HIS A 59 -31.35 -5.06 8.22
C HIS A 59 -30.07 -5.61 8.87
N ILE A 60 -28.90 -5.22 8.37
CA ILE A 60 -27.61 -5.67 8.91
C ILE A 60 -27.36 -5.14 10.33
N LEU A 61 -27.70 -3.87 10.60
CA LEU A 61 -27.50 -3.27 11.92
C LEU A 61 -28.53 -3.75 12.97
N SER A 62 -29.70 -4.19 12.53
CA SER A 62 -30.73 -4.76 13.42
C SER A 62 -30.45 -6.23 13.79
N ILE A 63 -29.64 -6.94 13.01
CA ILE A 63 -29.10 -8.25 13.37
C ILE A 63 -28.00 -8.05 14.44
N GLN A 64 -28.43 -7.75 15.67
CA GLN A 64 -27.58 -7.92 16.84
C GLN A 64 -27.54 -9.40 17.15
N SER A 65 -26.52 -10.09 16.62
CA SER A 65 -26.21 -11.45 17.03
C SER A 65 -25.86 -11.45 18.52
N ALA A 66 -26.64 -12.16 19.33
CA ALA A 66 -26.46 -12.25 20.79
C ALA A 66 -25.05 -12.71 21.19
N ASP A 67 -24.35 -13.43 20.31
CA ASP A 67 -23.01 -13.95 20.54
C ASP A 67 -21.88 -12.94 20.28
N HIS A 68 -22.13 -11.88 19.48
CA HIS A 68 -21.11 -10.90 19.09
C HIS A 68 -21.66 -9.46 19.10
N PRO A 69 -21.79 -8.83 20.29
CA PRO A 69 -22.19 -7.44 20.38
C PRO A 69 -21.14 -6.53 19.74
N PHE A 70 -21.57 -5.69 18.80
CA PHE A 70 -20.73 -4.66 18.20
C PHE A 70 -21.35 -3.28 18.42
N VAL A 71 -20.48 -2.28 18.57
CA VAL A 71 -20.85 -0.87 18.51
C VAL A 71 -20.62 -0.36 17.10
N PHE A 72 -21.50 0.53 16.66
CA PHE A 72 -21.38 1.15 15.35
C PHE A 72 -21.50 2.66 15.43
N LYS A 73 -20.85 3.34 14.48
CA LYS A 73 -21.00 4.78 14.28
C LYS A 73 -21.19 5.06 12.80
N THR A 74 -22.30 5.69 12.46
CA THR A 74 -22.57 6.16 11.10
C THR A 74 -21.97 7.56 10.92
N LYS A 75 -21.40 7.80 9.75
CA LYS A 75 -20.87 9.10 9.32
C LYS A 75 -21.30 9.30 7.87
N PRO A 76 -21.86 10.47 7.50
CA PRO A 76 -22.08 10.76 6.10
C PRO A 76 -20.73 10.75 5.39
N LEU A 77 -20.64 10.03 4.28
CA LEU A 77 -19.59 10.22 3.29
C LEU A 77 -19.94 11.50 2.57
N THR A 78 -19.69 12.64 3.21
CA THR A 78 -19.60 13.89 2.47
C THR A 78 -18.62 13.64 1.33
N ASP A 79 -19.00 14.01 0.11
CA ASP A 79 -18.11 14.38 -0.98
C ASP A 79 -17.24 15.55 -0.50
N LYS A 80 -16.35 15.27 0.47
CA LYS A 80 -15.10 15.96 0.54
C LYS A 80 -14.43 15.52 -0.75
N LYS A 81 -14.70 16.29 -1.83
CA LYS A 81 -13.69 16.62 -2.83
C LYS A 81 -12.45 16.77 -1.99
N VAL A 82 -11.60 15.74 -2.00
CA VAL A 82 -10.31 15.80 -1.36
C VAL A 82 -9.75 17.06 -1.97
N LYS A 83 -9.66 18.14 -1.18
CA LYS A 83 -8.93 19.33 -1.62
C LYS A 83 -7.58 18.73 -1.91
N SER A 84 -7.31 18.52 -3.20
CA SER A 84 -6.06 17.97 -3.71
C SER A 84 -5.03 18.90 -3.11
N ARG A 85 -4.45 18.45 -2.01
CA ARG A 85 -3.60 19.27 -1.18
C ARG A 85 -2.31 19.29 -1.95
N SER A 86 -2.22 20.28 -2.85
CA SER A 86 -1.14 20.51 -3.80
C SER A 86 -0.80 19.28 -4.64
N VAL A 87 -1.21 19.33 -5.91
CA VAL A 87 -0.47 18.79 -7.06
C VAL A 87 0.93 18.33 -6.66
N THR A 88 1.12 17.02 -6.51
CA THR A 88 2.47 16.51 -6.69
C THR A 88 2.82 16.83 -8.14
N ALA A 89 4.01 17.39 -8.39
CA ALA A 89 4.43 17.76 -9.74
C ALA A 89 4.16 16.60 -10.72
N SER A 90 3.37 16.88 -11.76
CA SER A 90 3.19 15.97 -12.89
C SER A 90 4.58 15.65 -13.47
N ASN A 91 4.75 14.44 -13.99
CA ASN A 91 6.00 14.01 -14.57
C ASN A 91 5.79 13.51 -15.99
N ASP A 92 6.59 14.02 -16.94
CA ASP A 92 6.52 13.70 -18.36
C ASP A 92 6.63 12.20 -18.67
N LEU A 93 7.07 11.38 -17.70
CA LEU A 93 6.99 9.92 -17.73
C LEU A 93 5.61 9.35 -18.07
N HIS A 94 4.53 10.10 -17.84
CA HIS A 94 3.19 9.60 -18.13
C HIS A 94 2.88 9.58 -19.64
N TYR A 95 3.58 10.35 -20.49
CA TYR A 95 3.33 10.41 -21.96
C TYR A 95 1.84 10.49 -22.37
N GLY A 96 1.02 11.18 -21.57
CA GLY A 96 -0.43 11.27 -21.74
C GLY A 96 -1.29 10.15 -21.11
N ASP A 97 -0.69 9.11 -20.53
CA ASP A 97 -1.40 8.03 -19.85
C ASP A 97 -1.86 8.43 -18.43
N SER A 98 -3.19 8.51 -18.25
CA SER A 98 -3.82 8.87 -16.98
C SER A 98 -3.59 7.84 -15.85
N THR A 99 -3.37 6.57 -16.19
CA THR A 99 -3.08 5.51 -15.24
C THR A 99 -1.68 5.67 -14.66
N VAL A 100 -0.69 5.93 -15.52
CA VAL A 100 0.69 6.20 -15.08
C VAL A 100 0.75 7.45 -14.23
N GLU A 101 0.04 8.51 -14.62
CA GLU A 101 -0.06 9.73 -13.82
C GLU A 101 -0.71 9.48 -12.45
N HIS A 102 -1.77 8.66 -12.39
CA HIS A 102 -2.38 8.30 -11.11
C HIS A 102 -1.41 7.49 -10.22
N CYS A 103 -0.71 6.50 -10.78
CA CYS A 103 0.32 5.74 -10.07
C CYS A 103 1.46 6.63 -9.56
N TRP A 104 1.90 7.58 -10.39
CA TRP A 104 2.91 8.59 -10.03
C TRP A 104 2.45 9.43 -8.84
N GLN A 105 1.23 9.96 -8.88
CA GLN A 105 0.66 10.74 -7.77
C GLN A 105 0.53 9.92 -6.50
N GLN A 106 0.12 8.65 -6.59
CA GLN A 106 0.04 7.76 -5.44
C GLN A 106 1.41 7.54 -4.82
N ALA A 107 2.41 7.15 -5.61
CA ALA A 107 3.76 6.86 -5.14
C ALA A 107 4.40 8.07 -4.45
N ASN A 108 4.24 9.28 -5.01
CA ASN A 108 4.79 10.48 -4.39
C ASN A 108 4.16 10.84 -3.04
N ARG A 109 2.92 10.43 -2.76
CA ARG A 109 2.29 10.67 -1.45
C ARG A 109 2.89 9.83 -0.33
N VAL A 110 3.63 8.78 -0.68
CA VAL A 110 4.11 7.75 0.26
C VAL A 110 5.62 7.56 0.24
N ILE A 111 6.34 8.01 -0.82
CA ILE A 111 7.79 7.83 -0.97
C ILE A 111 8.62 8.33 0.22
N ASP A 112 8.18 9.39 0.89
CA ASP A 112 8.86 9.99 2.04
C ASP A 112 8.31 9.51 3.40
N LYS A 113 7.40 8.53 3.43
CA LYS A 113 6.70 8.11 4.66
C LYS A 113 7.29 6.86 5.33
N ASP A 114 8.50 6.46 4.96
CA ASP A 114 9.12 5.21 5.44
C ASP A 114 8.28 3.95 5.16
N ILE A 115 7.51 3.98 4.07
CA ILE A 115 6.66 2.85 3.63
C ILE A 115 7.29 2.23 2.39
N SER A 116 7.40 0.90 2.36
CA SER A 116 7.83 0.14 1.19
C SER A 116 6.81 0.25 0.05
N LEU A 117 7.29 0.44 -1.18
CA LEU A 117 6.46 0.57 -2.38
C LEU A 117 6.56 -0.69 -3.25
N LEU A 118 5.41 -1.23 -3.62
CA LEU A 118 5.30 -2.31 -4.60
C LEU A 118 4.88 -1.72 -5.95
N ILE A 119 5.67 -1.97 -6.98
CA ILE A 119 5.44 -1.46 -8.34
C ILE A 119 5.13 -2.63 -9.26
N LEU A 120 3.87 -2.69 -9.69
CA LEU A 120 3.37 -3.73 -10.58
C LEU A 120 3.35 -3.24 -12.02
N GLY A 121 3.45 -4.18 -12.96
CA GLY A 121 3.52 -3.92 -14.39
C GLY A 121 4.21 -5.07 -15.12
N GLU A 122 4.03 -5.15 -16.43
CA GLU A 122 4.68 -6.17 -17.25
C GLU A 122 6.19 -5.91 -17.38
N THR A 123 6.92 -6.90 -17.90
CA THR A 123 8.35 -6.74 -18.19
C THR A 123 8.53 -5.71 -19.30
N GLY A 124 9.46 -4.76 -19.12
CA GLY A 124 9.79 -3.76 -20.14
C GLY A 124 8.93 -2.49 -20.13
N VAL A 125 7.94 -2.35 -19.25
CA VAL A 125 7.09 -1.14 -19.16
C VAL A 125 7.78 0.09 -18.53
N GLY A 126 9.09 0.03 -18.28
CA GLY A 126 9.86 1.16 -17.77
C GLY A 126 9.82 1.36 -16.25
N LYS A 127 9.53 0.33 -15.44
CA LYS A 127 9.55 0.40 -13.95
C LYS A 127 10.84 1.02 -13.41
N ASN A 128 11.97 0.69 -14.02
CA ASN A 128 13.28 1.20 -13.60
C ASN A 128 13.39 2.71 -13.77
N GLU A 129 12.81 3.27 -14.84
CA GLU A 129 12.82 4.71 -15.06
C GLU A 129 11.82 5.43 -14.15
N PHE A 130 10.67 4.80 -13.88
CA PHE A 130 9.71 5.27 -12.89
C PHE A 130 10.33 5.38 -11.49
N VAL A 131 11.09 4.36 -11.05
CA VAL A 131 11.80 4.37 -9.75
C VAL A 131 12.87 5.44 -9.70
N LYS A 132 13.67 5.61 -10.77
CA LYS A 132 14.68 6.68 -10.82
C LYS A 132 14.05 8.06 -10.69
N ALA A 133 12.90 8.29 -11.33
CA ALA A 133 12.20 9.55 -11.21
C ALA A 133 11.62 9.75 -9.80
N LEU A 134 11.05 8.71 -9.19
CA LEU A 134 10.59 8.78 -7.80
C LEU A 134 11.74 9.09 -6.83
N HIS A 135 12.89 8.45 -7.02
CA HIS A 135 14.08 8.73 -6.21
C HIS A 135 14.50 10.20 -6.33
N LYS A 136 14.57 10.75 -7.55
CA LYS A 136 14.89 12.16 -7.81
C LYS A 136 13.89 13.13 -7.14
N ASN A 137 12.63 12.73 -7.01
CA ASN A 137 11.58 13.55 -6.41
C ASN A 137 11.44 13.38 -4.88
N SER A 138 12.06 12.35 -4.31
CA SER A 138 12.02 12.08 -2.87
C SER A 138 12.97 12.99 -2.06
N GLN A 139 12.76 13.04 -0.75
CA GLN A 139 13.73 13.65 0.18
C GLN A 139 15.08 12.92 0.20
N ARG A 140 15.11 11.66 -0.25
CA ARG A 140 16.32 10.82 -0.33
C ARG A 140 17.08 10.96 -1.64
N LYS A 141 16.74 11.92 -2.50
CA LYS A 141 17.36 12.12 -3.81
C LYS A 141 18.89 12.27 -3.81
N THR A 142 19.47 12.71 -2.69
CA THR A 142 20.93 12.84 -2.51
C THR A 142 21.58 11.55 -2.01
N GLY A 143 20.79 10.60 -1.53
CA GLY A 143 21.22 9.28 -1.12
C GLY A 143 21.40 8.33 -2.31
N PRO A 144 21.95 7.13 -2.06
CA PRO A 144 22.17 6.13 -3.10
C PRO A 144 20.85 5.48 -3.54
N LEU A 145 20.62 5.38 -4.85
CA LEU A 145 19.63 4.47 -5.43
C LEU A 145 20.35 3.18 -5.82
N VAL A 146 20.17 2.12 -5.02
CA VAL A 146 20.79 0.81 -5.29
C VAL A 146 19.72 -0.10 -5.88
N SER A 147 19.92 -0.53 -7.12
CA SER A 147 19.04 -1.50 -7.79
C SER A 147 19.64 -2.90 -7.73
N VAL A 148 18.80 -3.89 -7.42
CA VAL A 148 19.15 -5.32 -7.42
C VAL A 148 18.13 -6.06 -8.26
N ASN A 149 18.57 -6.67 -9.36
CA ASN A 149 17.73 -7.60 -10.11
C ASN A 149 17.80 -8.96 -9.42
N CYS A 150 16.70 -9.37 -8.80
CA CYS A 150 16.61 -10.61 -8.05
C CYS A 150 16.51 -11.84 -8.96
N GLY A 151 15.93 -11.70 -10.16
CA GLY A 151 15.85 -12.78 -11.15
C GLY A 151 17.20 -13.16 -11.75
N ALA A 152 18.15 -12.23 -11.80
CA ALA A 152 19.50 -12.46 -12.31
C ALA A 152 20.46 -13.08 -11.28
N LEU A 153 20.10 -13.12 -9.99
CA LEU A 153 20.96 -13.62 -8.92
C LEU A 153 20.71 -15.10 -8.63
N PRO A 154 21.77 -15.94 -8.58
CA PRO A 154 21.65 -17.32 -8.10
C PRO A 154 21.16 -17.34 -6.65
N LYS A 155 20.23 -18.26 -6.32
CA LYS A 155 19.61 -18.37 -4.99
C LYS A 155 20.65 -18.42 -3.86
N ASP A 156 21.74 -19.16 -4.07
CA ASP A 156 22.80 -19.35 -3.07
C ASP A 156 23.62 -18.07 -2.82
N LEU A 157 23.54 -17.08 -3.72
CA LEU A 157 24.28 -15.82 -3.62
C LEU A 157 23.39 -14.62 -3.26
N VAL A 158 22.06 -14.75 -3.32
CA VAL A 158 21.13 -13.65 -3.00
C VAL A 158 21.40 -13.08 -1.61
N GLU A 159 21.58 -13.94 -0.61
CA GLU A 159 21.84 -13.51 0.77
C GLU A 159 23.18 -12.78 0.89
N SER A 160 24.24 -13.36 0.32
CA SER A 160 25.58 -12.76 0.30
C SER A 160 25.59 -11.41 -0.44
N GLU A 161 24.79 -11.25 -1.50
CA GLU A 161 24.67 -10.00 -2.23
C GLU A 161 23.88 -8.94 -1.45
N LEU A 162 22.75 -9.30 -0.84
CA LEU A 162 21.91 -8.35 -0.12
C LEU A 162 22.54 -7.91 1.20
N PHE A 163 23.00 -8.87 2.01
CA PHE A 163 23.46 -8.63 3.38
C PHE A 163 24.98 -8.48 3.49
N GLY A 164 25.72 -8.96 2.50
CA GLY A 164 27.18 -8.97 2.54
C GLY A 164 27.74 -10.17 3.31
N TYR A 165 29.06 -10.29 3.29
CA TYR A 165 29.80 -11.34 3.97
C TYR A 165 31.17 -10.83 4.46
N VAL A 166 31.73 -11.50 5.46
CA VAL A 166 33.09 -11.20 5.96
C VAL A 166 34.14 -11.99 5.17
N ALA A 167 35.39 -11.52 5.19
CA ALA A 167 36.50 -12.23 4.56
C ALA A 167 36.58 -13.67 5.09
N GLY A 168 36.68 -14.64 4.18
CA GLY A 168 36.77 -16.06 4.53
C GLY A 168 35.44 -16.72 4.91
N ALA A 169 34.29 -16.09 4.65
CA ALA A 169 32.97 -16.69 4.94
C ALA A 169 32.68 -18.00 4.18
N PHE A 170 33.29 -18.20 3.01
CA PHE A 170 33.18 -19.42 2.21
C PHE A 170 34.42 -19.60 1.30
N THR A 171 34.59 -20.79 0.72
CA THR A 171 35.68 -21.07 -0.22
C THR A 171 35.51 -20.24 -1.49
N GLY A 172 36.43 -19.29 -1.73
CA GLY A 172 36.33 -18.31 -2.82
C GLY A 172 35.77 -16.94 -2.41
N ALA A 173 35.48 -16.72 -1.13
CA ALA A 173 35.10 -15.41 -0.63
C ALA A 173 36.21 -14.38 -0.86
N ASN A 174 35.81 -13.16 -1.23
CA ASN A 174 36.74 -12.05 -1.37
C ASN A 174 37.50 -11.81 -0.05
N SER A 175 38.83 -11.66 -0.14
CA SER A 175 39.71 -11.42 1.01
C SER A 175 39.40 -10.11 1.76
N LYS A 176 38.65 -9.19 1.16
CA LYS A 176 38.17 -7.95 1.80
C LYS A 176 36.74 -8.06 2.34
N GLY A 177 36.07 -9.19 2.14
CA GLY A 177 34.62 -9.32 2.37
C GLY A 177 33.80 -8.46 1.41
N TYR A 178 32.51 -8.35 1.70
CA TYR A 178 31.55 -7.57 0.93
C TYR A 178 30.50 -6.96 1.85
N GLN A 179 30.19 -5.67 1.65
CA GLN A 179 29.30 -4.93 2.55
C GLN A 179 27.81 -5.26 2.35
N GLY A 180 27.41 -5.75 1.18
CA GLY A 180 26.01 -6.01 0.84
C GLY A 180 25.26 -4.79 0.30
N LYS A 181 24.27 -5.03 -0.57
CA LYS A 181 23.46 -4.01 -1.25
C LYS A 181 22.59 -3.20 -0.30
N ILE A 182 22.06 -3.82 0.76
CA ILE A 182 21.22 -3.12 1.76
C ILE A 182 22.03 -2.03 2.45
N ARG A 183 23.27 -2.33 2.84
CA ARG A 183 24.17 -1.36 3.48
C ARG A 183 24.66 -0.29 2.50
N GLN A 184 24.85 -0.64 1.22
CA GLN A 184 25.15 0.33 0.18
C GLN A 184 23.99 1.32 -0.05
N ALA A 185 22.75 0.90 0.18
CA ALA A 185 21.55 1.73 0.05
C ALA A 185 21.26 2.61 1.28
N HIS A 186 22.17 2.65 2.27
CA HIS A 186 21.95 3.36 3.52
C HIS A 186 21.63 4.85 3.29
N LYS A 187 20.55 5.34 3.93
CA LYS A 187 19.97 6.69 3.75
C LYS A 187 19.45 7.01 2.35
N GLY A 188 19.43 6.03 1.45
CA GLY A 188 18.90 6.14 0.10
C GLY A 188 17.68 5.23 -0.13
N ILE A 189 17.59 4.65 -1.32
CA ILE A 189 16.52 3.74 -1.72
C ILE A 189 17.13 2.45 -2.25
N LEU A 190 16.66 1.31 -1.73
CA LEU A 190 16.93 -0.01 -2.30
C LEU A 190 15.75 -0.38 -3.21
N PHE A 191 16.03 -0.63 -4.48
CA PHE A 191 15.06 -1.11 -5.44
C PHE A 191 15.34 -2.57 -5.77
N LEU A 192 14.36 -3.43 -5.51
CA LEU A 192 14.40 -4.86 -5.80
C LEU A 192 13.55 -5.13 -7.04
N ASP A 193 14.21 -5.35 -8.16
CA ASP A 193 13.57 -5.72 -9.41
C ASP A 193 13.34 -7.23 -9.46
N GLU A 194 12.22 -7.63 -10.05
CA GLU A 194 11.81 -9.05 -10.18
C GLU A 194 11.76 -9.82 -8.83
N ILE A 195 11.21 -9.19 -7.79
CA ILE A 195 10.90 -9.89 -6.54
C ILE A 195 9.70 -10.84 -6.77
N ALA A 196 9.94 -12.14 -6.58
CA ALA A 196 8.96 -13.22 -6.77
C ALA A 196 8.53 -13.84 -5.45
#